data_AF-A0A523UHU3-F1
#
_entry.id   AF-A0A523UHU3-F1
#
_cell.length_a   1.000
_cell.length_b   1.000
_cell.length_c   1.000
_cell.angle_alpha   90.00
_cell.angle_beta   90.00
_cell.angle_gamma   90.00
#
_symmetry.space_group_name_H-M   'P 1'
#
loop_
_entity.id
_entity.type
_entity.pdbx_description
1 polymer ?
#
loop_
_entity_poly.entity_id
_entity_poly.type
_entity_poly.pdbx_seq_one_letter_code
_entity_poly.pdbx_strand_id
1 'polypeptide(L)' 'MNLVCFDLEGPLSPQDNAYELMKLFPDGGKIFEVISRYDDLLALESRPDYEPGDTLALIAPFLACHRISER' A
#
# COMPACT_ATOMS: atom_id res chain seq x y z
N MET A 1 24.63 -8.93 -21.21
CA MET A 1 24.44 -8.16 -19.97
C MET A 1 23.39 -8.89 -19.17
N ASN A 2 23.67 -9.31 -17.94
CA ASN A 2 22.66 -9.98 -17.11
C ASN A 2 22.03 -8.93 -16.19
N LEU A 3 20.70 -8.82 -16.23
CA LEU A 3 19.91 -7.92 -15.39
C LEU A 3 19.12 -8.78 -14.39
N VAL A 4 19.09 -8.36 -13.13
CA VAL A 4 18.26 -8.96 -12.07
C VAL A 4 17.50 -7.83 -11.39
N CYS A 5 16.20 -8.04 -11.16
CA CYS A 5 15.32 -7.09 -10.50
C CYS A 5 14.84 -7.69 -9.18
N PHE A 6 14.81 -6.88 -8.14
CA PHE A 6 14.29 -7.23 -6.82
C PHE A 6 13.20 -6.23 -6.45
N ASP A 7 12.17 -6.72 -5.78
CA ASP A 7 11.22 -5.85 -5.12
C ASP A 7 11.89 -5.16 -3.92
N LEU A 8 11.41 -3.97 -3.56
CA LEU A 8 11.91 -3.21 -2.43
C LEU A 8 11.42 -3.85 -1.12
N GLU A 9 10.11 -4.00 -0.96
CA GLU A 9 9.50 -4.50 0.27
C GLU A 9 9.48 -6.03 0.28
N GLY A 10 10.10 -6.64 1.29
CA GLY A 10 10.37 -8.07 1.38
C GLY A 10 11.81 -8.42 1.01
N PRO A 11 12.23 -8.39 -0.27
CA PRO A 11 13.57 -8.81 -0.68
C PRO A 11 14.70 -7.87 -0.25
N LEU A 12 14.51 -6.55 -0.35
CA LEU A 12 15.55 -5.56 -0.05
C LEU A 12 15.35 -4.83 1.28
N SER A 13 14.11 -4.75 1.76
CA SER A 13 13.71 -4.02 2.96
C SER A 13 12.62 -4.78 3.71
N PRO A 14 12.69 -4.92 5.04
CA PRO A 14 11.59 -5.49 5.82
C PRO A 14 10.47 -4.47 6.08
N GLN A 15 10.65 -3.21 5.68
CA GLN A 15 9.70 -2.13 5.93
C GLN A 15 8.53 -2.18 4.93
N ASP A 16 7.31 -2.09 5.45
CA ASP A 16 6.11 -1.77 4.67
C ASP A 16 5.84 -0.27 4.79
N ASN A 17 6.14 0.49 3.73
CA ASN A 17 6.06 1.95 3.79
C ASN A 17 4.61 2.46 3.83
N ALA A 18 3.69 1.75 3.18
CA ALA A 18 2.28 2.13 3.13
C ALA A 18 1.62 1.96 4.51
N TYR A 19 1.93 0.85 5.19
CA TYR A 19 1.47 0.60 6.56
C TYR A 19 2.07 1.58 7.56
N GLU A 20 3.40 1.80 7.51
CA GLU A 20 4.06 2.73 8.43
C GLU A 20 3.59 4.17 8.24
N LEU A 21 3.30 4.59 7.02
CA LEU A 21 2.70 5.90 6.74
C LEU A 21 1.31 6.02 7.37
N MET A 22 0.45 5.01 7.19
CA MET A 22 -0.90 5.04 7.75
C MET A 22 -0.92 5.01 9.28
N LYS A 23 0.04 4.34 9.93
CA LYS A 23 0.18 4.36 11.39
C LYS A 23 0.45 5.74 12.00
N LEU A 24 0.82 6.73 11.19
CA LEU A 24 0.96 8.12 11.65
C LEU A 24 -0.39 8.80 11.93
N PHE A 25 -1.50 8.24 11.43
CA PHE A 25 -2.85 8.77 11.65
C PHE A 25 -3.56 8.06 12.82
N PRO A 26 -4.52 8.73 13.50
CA PRO A 26 -5.37 8.08 14.50
C PRO A 26 -6.06 6.84 13.91
N ASP A 27 -5.91 5.69 14.57
CA ASP A 27 -6.41 4.38 14.14
C ASP A 27 -5.95 3.91 12.74
N GLY A 28 -5.00 4.60 12.10
CA GLY A 28 -4.65 4.37 10.70
C GLY A 28 -4.07 2.98 10.42
N GLY A 29 -3.40 2.35 11.38
CA GLY A 29 -2.95 0.96 11.25
C GLY A 29 -4.11 -0.04 11.11
N LYS A 30 -5.19 0.11 11.90
CA LYS A 30 -6.39 -0.75 11.80
C LYS A 30 -7.13 -0.50 10.49
N ILE A 31 -7.20 0.76 10.07
CA ILE A 31 -7.81 1.14 8.79
C ILE A 31 -7.04 0.51 7.63
N PHE A 32 -5.70 0.58 7.67
CA PHE A 32 -4.85 -0.04 6.66
C PHE A 32 -5.05 -1.56 6.59
N GLU A 33 -5.11 -2.27 7.72
CA GLU A 33 -5.38 -3.72 7.73
C GLU A 33 -6.70 -4.08 7.04
N VAL A 34 -7.74 -3.25 7.19
CA VAL A 34 -9.01 -3.45 6.49
C VAL A 34 -8.88 -3.18 4.99
N ILE A 35 -8.16 -2.13 4.60
CA ILE A 35 -7.95 -1.76 3.19
C ILE A 35 -7.06 -2.79 2.48
N SER A 36 -5.97 -3.23 3.10
CA SER A 36 -5.08 -4.27 2.56
C SER A 36 -5.81 -5.60 2.37
N ARG A 37 -6.68 -5.99 3.32
CA ARG A 37 -7.55 -7.15 3.11
C ARG A 37 -8.56 -6.96 1.98
N TYR A 38 -9.01 -5.73 1.75
CA TYR A 38 -9.88 -5.43 0.63
C TYR A 38 -9.14 -5.49 -0.71
N ASP A 39 -7.89 -5.01 -0.76
CA ASP A 39 -6.97 -5.17 -1.90
C ASP A 39 -6.79 -6.65 -2.28
N ASP A 40 -6.51 -7.51 -1.29
CA ASP A 40 -6.41 -8.96 -1.48
C ASP A 40 -7.68 -9.55 -2.11
N LEU A 41 -8.86 -9.14 -1.63
CA LEU A 41 -10.14 -9.63 -2.17
C LEU A 41 -10.36 -9.18 -3.62
N LEU A 42 -10.05 -7.93 -3.96
CA LEU A 42 -10.16 -7.41 -5.32
C LEU A 42 -9.20 -8.13 -6.28
N ALA A 43 -7.98 -8.40 -5.83
CA ALA A 43 -7.00 -9.18 -6.56
C ALA A 43 -7.48 -10.62 -6.79
N LEU A 44 -8.06 -11.27 -5.78
CA LEU A 44 -8.63 -12.63 -5.89
C LEU A 44 -9.84 -12.67 -6.83
N GLU A 45 -10.65 -11.62 -6.86
CA GLU A 45 -11.77 -11.48 -7.81
C GLU A 45 -11.30 -11.22 -9.25
N SER A 46 -10.00 -11.04 -9.50
CA SER A 46 -9.44 -10.70 -10.81
C SER A 46 -10.18 -9.51 -11.44
N ARG A 47 -10.46 -8.50 -10.62
CA ARG A 47 -11.22 -7.32 -11.03
C ARG A 47 -10.56 -6.68 -12.26
N PRO A 48 -11.33 -6.34 -13.31
CA PRO A 48 -10.77 -5.65 -14.47
C PRO A 48 -10.03 -4.38 -14.04
N ASP A 49 -8.84 -4.19 -14.59
CA ASP A 49 -7.98 -3.03 -14.36
C ASP A 49 -7.52 -2.84 -12.90
N TYR A 50 -7.38 -3.93 -12.13
CA TYR A 50 -6.91 -3.93 -10.75
C TYR A 50 -5.65 -4.78 -10.59
N GLU A 51 -4.61 -4.25 -9.94
CA GLU A 51 -3.37 -4.98 -9.68
C GLU A 51 -3.18 -5.24 -8.17
N PRO A 52 -2.74 -6.46 -7.77
CA PRO A 52 -2.38 -6.71 -6.38
C PRO A 52 -1.27 -5.74 -5.93
N GLY A 53 -1.44 -5.12 -4.77
CA GLY A 53 -0.52 -4.08 -4.29
C GLY A 53 -1.02 -2.65 -4.52
N ASP A 54 -2.23 -2.49 -5.08
CA ASP A 54 -2.91 -1.20 -5.21
C ASP A 54 -3.35 -0.61 -3.86
N THR A 55 -3.09 -1.27 -2.73
CA THR A 55 -3.30 -0.72 -1.38
C THR A 55 -2.77 0.71 -1.23
N LEU A 56 -1.60 1.05 -1.79
CA LEU A 56 -1.06 2.42 -1.74
C LEU A 56 -1.95 3.43 -2.49
N ALA A 57 -2.54 3.04 -3.62
CA ALA A 57 -3.50 3.86 -4.35
C ALA A 57 -4.81 4.02 -3.57
N LEU A 58 -5.27 2.96 -2.90
CA LEU A 58 -6.48 2.98 -2.07
C LEU A 58 -6.36 3.90 -0.85
N ILE A 59 -5.16 4.09 -0.29
CA ILE A 59 -4.95 5.00 0.84
C ILE A 59 -4.72 6.46 0.42
N ALA A 60 -4.48 6.76 -0.86
CA ALA A 60 -4.22 8.12 -1.35
C ALA A 60 -5.28 9.16 -0.92
N PRO A 61 -6.60 8.86 -0.89
CA PRO A 61 -7.60 9.79 -0.38
C PRO A 61 -7.41 10.17 1.10
N PHE A 62 -6.90 9.25 1.94
CA PHE A 62 -6.59 9.53 3.34
C PHE A 62 -5.40 10.48 3.45
N LEU A 63 -4.36 10.25 2.65
CA LEU A 63 -3.18 11.13 2.59
C LEU A 63 -3.57 12.55 2.18
N ALA A 64 -4.43 12.68 1.17
CA ALA A 64 -4.97 13.96 0.72
C ALA A 64 -5.82 14.64 1.79
N CYS A 65 -6.69 13.89 2.49
CA CYS A 65 -7.51 14.40 3.60
C CYS A 65 -6.64 14.97 4.72
N HIS A 66 -5.54 14.29 5.06
CA HIS A 66 -4.57 14.73 6.05
C HIS A 66 -3.55 15.76 5.53
N ARG A 67 -3.67 16.20 4.27
CA ARG A 67 -2.77 17.18 3.62
C ARG A 67 -1.29 16.77 3.67
N ILE A 68 -1.02 15.48 3.50
CA ILE A 68 0.34 15.00 3.30
C ILE A 68 0.87 15.55 1.98
N SER A 69 2.10 16.04 2.00
CA SER A 69 2.82 16.57 0.84
C SER A 69 4.30 16.23 0.96
N GLU A 70 4.97 16.16 -0.19
CA GLU A 70 6.42 16.20 -0.28
C GLU A 70 6.96 17.54 0.26
N ARG A 71 8.20 17.51 0.76
CA ARG A 71 8.91 18.72 1.23
C ARG A 71 9.52 19.49 0.09
#